data_AF-A0A538RFP6-F1
#
_entry.id   AF-A0A538RFP6-F1
#
_cell.length_a   1.000
_cell.length_b   1.000
_cell.length_c   1.000
_cell.angle_alpha   90.00
_cell.angle_beta   90.00
_cell.angle_gamma   90.00
#
_symmetry.space_group_name_H-M   'P 1'
#
loop_
_entity.id
_entity.type
_entity.pdbx_description
1 polymer ?
#
loop_
_entity_poly.entity_id
_entity_poly.type
_entity_poly.pdbx_seq_one_letter_code
_entity_poly.pdbx_strand_id
1 'polypeptide(L)'
;MAGALCISIDVEGAWGIWDRPTAAYHERCARHEASIVEGLVALFDRFEISATWAIVGRLLELDEAAAKTTAHGAQIWYAPELIEMVRAARTPQDIGSHSYAHAYFGSISHEAARDDLAARMWTCCAMPA
;
A
#
# COMPACT_ATOMS: atom_id res chain seq x y z
N MET A 1 15.89 -26.69 -17.00
CA MET A 1 14.59 -26.22 -16.47
C MET A 1 14.61 -24.71 -16.44
N ALA A 2 13.53 -24.05 -16.86
CA ALA A 2 13.36 -22.62 -16.64
C ALA A 2 12.95 -22.39 -15.17
N GLY A 3 13.52 -21.37 -14.52
CA GLY A 3 13.09 -20.90 -13.20
C GLY A 3 11.94 -19.90 -13.32
N ALA A 4 11.23 -19.66 -12.21
CA ALA A 4 10.23 -18.62 -12.10
C ALA A 4 10.78 -17.44 -11.28
N LEU A 5 10.45 -16.22 -11.69
CA LEU A 5 10.69 -14.99 -10.92
C LEU A 5 9.34 -14.42 -10.49
N CYS A 6 9.22 -14.06 -9.21
CA CYS A 6 8.07 -13.38 -8.66
C CYS A 6 8.54 -12.07 -8.04
N ILE A 7 7.84 -10.97 -8.33
CA ILE A 7 8.10 -9.65 -7.77
C ILE A 7 6.83 -9.21 -7.05
N SER A 8 6.95 -8.99 -5.74
CA SER A 8 5.92 -8.38 -4.92
C SER A 8 6.44 -7.10 -4.28
N ILE A 9 5.62 -6.06 -4.24
CA ILE A 9 5.95 -4.76 -3.69
C ILE A 9 4.90 -4.40 -2.65
N ASP A 10 5.35 -4.09 -1.43
CA ASP A 10 4.47 -3.63 -0.37
C ASP A 10 4.25 -2.12 -0.53
N VAL A 11 2.99 -1.69 -0.55
CA VAL A 11 2.57 -0.29 -0.61
C VAL A 11 1.84 0.03 0.68
N GLU A 12 2.54 0.70 1.59
CA GLU A 12 2.12 0.86 2.98
C GLU A 12 2.04 2.33 3.41
N GLY A 13 2.83 3.21 2.78
CA GLY A 13 3.02 4.57 3.25
C GLY A 13 3.42 4.61 4.72
N ALA A 14 2.80 5.50 5.49
CA ALA A 14 3.06 5.62 6.93
C ALA A 14 2.54 4.41 7.74
N TRP A 15 1.61 3.61 7.19
CA TRP A 15 1.13 2.39 7.85
C TRP A 15 2.20 1.31 7.98
N GLY A 16 3.28 1.35 7.19
CA GLY A 16 4.36 0.36 7.32
C GLY A 16 5.05 0.40 8.69
N ILE A 17 5.09 1.56 9.34
CA ILE A 17 5.72 1.78 10.64
C ILE A 17 4.84 2.67 11.52
N TRP A 18 3.55 2.32 11.64
CA TRP A 18 2.59 3.08 12.42
C TRP A 18 2.85 3.04 13.93
N ASP A 19 3.50 1.99 14.44
CA ASP A 19 3.75 1.74 15.86
C ASP A 19 5.08 2.35 16.36
N ARG A 20 6.00 2.65 15.45
CA ARG A 20 7.30 3.29 15.74
C ARG A 20 7.60 4.44 14.78
N PRO A 21 6.71 5.44 14.66
CA PRO A 21 6.85 6.49 13.69
C PRO A 21 8.10 7.34 13.97
N THR A 22 8.84 7.67 12.92
CA THR A 22 9.93 8.66 12.99
C THR A 22 9.71 9.77 11.99
N ALA A 23 10.12 11.00 12.32
CA ALA A 23 9.98 12.13 11.41
C ALA A 23 10.67 11.88 10.06
N ALA A 24 11.85 11.25 10.07
CA ALA A 24 12.58 10.89 8.86
C ALA A 24 11.82 9.85 8.01
N TYR A 25 11.12 8.88 8.63
CA TYR A 25 10.29 7.94 7.90
C TYR A 25 9.13 8.64 7.20
N HIS A 26 8.37 9.46 7.95
CA HIS A 26 7.26 10.22 7.38
C HIS A 26 7.69 11.17 6.26
N GLU A 27 8.85 11.83 6.42
CA GLU A 27 9.42 12.70 5.40
C GLU A 27 9.76 11.93 4.12
N ARG A 28 10.27 10.69 4.23
CA ARG A 28 10.50 9.83 3.08
C ARG A 28 9.20 9.42 2.40
N CYS A 29 8.20 8.97 3.16
CA CYS A 29 6.89 8.62 2.60
C CYS A 29 6.30 9.83 1.84
N ALA A 30 6.32 11.01 2.45
CA ALA A 30 5.78 12.23 1.87
C ALA A 30 6.51 12.66 0.59
N ARG A 31 7.82 12.42 0.49
CA ARG A 31 8.63 12.88 -0.65
C ARG A 31 8.79 11.89 -1.77
N HIS A 32 8.79 10.60 -1.45
CA HIS A 32 9.32 9.59 -2.37
C HIS A 32 8.30 8.54 -2.78
N GLU A 33 7.28 8.24 -1.97
CA GLU A 33 6.36 7.11 -2.21
C GLU A 33 5.76 7.15 -3.62
N ALA A 34 5.09 8.26 -3.98
CA ALA A 34 4.48 8.43 -5.29
C ALA A 34 5.49 8.35 -6.44
N SER A 35 6.65 9.00 -6.30
CA SER A 35 7.71 8.98 -7.34
C SER A 35 8.33 7.59 -7.53
N ILE A 36 8.38 6.79 -6.47
CA ILE A 36 8.89 5.42 -6.50
C ILE A 36 7.86 4.52 -7.20
N VAL A 37 6.58 4.63 -6.83
CA VAL A 37 5.49 3.88 -7.48
C VAL A 37 5.45 4.19 -8.98
N GLU A 38 5.46 5.47 -9.35
CA GLU A 38 5.50 5.93 -10.75
C GLU A 38 6.73 5.37 -11.50
N GLY A 39 7.91 5.48 -10.89
CA GLY A 39 9.16 5.00 -11.49
C GLY A 39 9.19 3.47 -11.68
N LEU A 40 8.65 2.72 -10.73
CA LEU A 40 8.55 1.27 -10.81
C LEU A 40 7.51 0.83 -11.85
N VAL A 41 6.34 1.47 -11.91
CA VAL A 41 5.35 1.24 -12.98
C VAL A 41 5.98 1.50 -14.35
N ALA A 42 6.67 2.62 -14.54
CA ALA A 42 7.34 2.92 -15.80
C ALA A 42 8.44 1.90 -16.15
N LEU A 43 9.15 1.37 -15.14
CA LEU A 43 10.16 0.33 -15.31
C LEU A 43 9.52 -0.99 -15.77
N PHE A 44 8.45 -1.41 -15.11
CA PHE A 44 7.70 -2.61 -15.45
C PHE A 44 7.07 -2.52 -16.83
N ASP A 45 6.51 -1.37 -17.17
CA ASP A 45 6.02 -1.09 -18.51
C ASP A 45 7.14 -1.21 -19.55
N ARG A 46 8.33 -0.64 -19.28
CA ARG A 46 9.45 -0.69 -20.23
C ARG A 46 9.91 -2.10 -20.53
N PHE A 47 9.89 -2.99 -19.55
CA PHE A 47 10.38 -4.36 -19.67
C PHE A 47 9.28 -5.40 -19.87
N GLU A 48 8.02 -4.96 -19.94
CA GLU A 48 6.84 -5.83 -20.05
C GLU A 48 6.79 -6.88 -18.92
N ILE A 49 7.12 -6.45 -17.70
CA ILE A 49 7.14 -7.27 -16.49
C ILE A 49 5.89 -6.99 -15.66
N SER A 50 5.16 -8.02 -15.26
CA SER A 50 4.11 -7.92 -14.25
C SER A 50 4.68 -8.11 -12.84
N ALA A 51 4.18 -7.35 -11.88
CA ALA A 51 4.43 -7.48 -10.46
C ALA A 51 3.11 -7.48 -9.67
N THR A 52 3.18 -7.96 -8.43
CA THR A 52 2.06 -7.88 -7.48
C THR A 52 2.30 -6.73 -6.50
N TRP A 53 1.34 -5.81 -6.41
CA TRP A 53 1.38 -4.67 -5.50
C TRP A 53 0.50 -4.97 -4.29
N ALA A 54 1.13 -5.31 -3.17
CA ALA A 54 0.46 -5.66 -1.92
C ALA A 54 0.14 -4.38 -1.15
N ILE A 55 -1.13 -3.98 -1.12
CA ILE A 55 -1.53 -2.67 -0.61
C ILE A 55 -2.23 -2.79 0.75
N VAL A 56 -1.84 -1.94 1.69
CA VAL A 56 -2.50 -1.78 2.99
C VAL A 56 -3.84 -1.08 2.80
N GLY A 57 -4.93 -1.72 3.23
CA GLY A 57 -6.30 -1.21 3.01
C GLY A 57 -6.55 0.20 3.56
N ARG A 58 -5.87 0.58 4.65
CA ARG A 58 -5.98 1.92 5.25
C ARG A 58 -5.49 3.06 4.36
N LEU A 59 -4.66 2.80 3.34
CA LEU A 59 -4.32 3.82 2.34
C LEU A 59 -5.54 4.31 1.54
N LEU A 60 -6.66 3.59 1.61
CA LEU A 60 -7.90 3.89 0.87
C LEU A 60 -9.00 4.48 1.75
N GLU A 61 -8.72 4.71 3.03
CA GLU A 61 -9.68 5.28 3.97
C GLU A 61 -9.07 6.50 4.66
N LEU A 62 -9.70 7.67 4.47
CA LEU A 62 -9.24 8.88 5.11
C LEU A 62 -9.43 8.81 6.62
N ASP A 63 -8.32 8.80 7.35
CA ASP A 63 -8.30 8.87 8.80
C ASP A 63 -7.78 10.25 9.26
N GLU A 64 -8.69 11.13 9.65
CA GLU A 64 -8.34 12.45 10.17
C GLU A 64 -7.50 12.41 11.45
N ALA A 65 -7.66 11.37 12.28
CA ALA A 65 -6.88 11.24 13.51
C ALA A 65 -5.43 10.90 13.16
N ALA A 66 -5.22 9.94 12.26
CA ALA A 66 -3.89 9.59 11.75
C ALA A 66 -3.21 10.79 11.07
N ALA A 67 -3.95 11.54 10.24
CA ALA A 67 -3.44 12.73 9.56
C ALA A 67 -2.87 13.79 10.53
N LYS A 68 -3.45 13.91 11.74
CA LYS A 68 -3.02 14.87 12.77
C LYS A 68 -1.76 14.42 13.53
N THR A 69 -1.32 13.18 13.36
CA THR A 69 -0.13 12.66 14.07
C THR A 69 1.19 13.12 13.47
N THR A 70 1.18 13.76 12.29
CA THR A 70 2.39 14.11 11.54
C THR A 70 2.29 15.50 10.90
N ALA A 71 3.43 16.12 10.59
CA ALA A 71 3.49 17.39 9.87
C ALA A 71 3.12 17.30 8.38
N HIS A 72 2.95 16.08 7.84
CA HIS A 72 2.65 15.83 6.44
C HIS A 72 1.15 15.62 6.18
N GLY A 73 0.30 15.67 7.21
CA GLY A 73 -1.14 15.53 7.06
C GLY A 73 -1.56 14.15 6.53
N ALA A 74 -2.62 14.12 5.73
CA ALA A 74 -3.26 12.88 5.28
C ALA A 74 -2.46 12.13 4.19
N GLN A 75 -1.61 12.81 3.41
CA GLN A 75 -0.99 12.27 2.18
C GLN A 75 -0.07 11.06 2.39
N ILE A 76 0.39 10.81 3.61
CA ILE A 76 1.21 9.62 3.93
C ILE A 76 0.37 8.47 4.53
N TRP A 77 -0.89 8.74 4.89
CA TRP A 77 -1.83 7.78 5.49
C TRP A 77 -2.98 7.43 4.55
N TYR A 78 -3.27 8.28 3.58
CA TYR A 78 -4.34 8.16 2.60
C TYR A 78 -3.78 8.53 1.23
N ALA A 79 -3.68 7.54 0.35
CA ALA A 79 -3.05 7.67 -0.97
C ALA A 79 -3.70 6.73 -2.01
N PRO A 80 -5.02 6.84 -2.28
CA PRO A 80 -5.70 6.03 -3.28
C PRO A 80 -5.12 6.19 -4.69
N GLU A 81 -4.52 7.35 -4.98
CA GLU A 81 -3.87 7.63 -6.25
C GLU A 81 -2.72 6.66 -6.58
N LEU A 82 -2.06 6.07 -5.57
CA LEU A 82 -1.01 5.08 -5.81
C LEU A 82 -1.58 3.81 -6.44
N ILE A 83 -2.78 3.41 -6.06
CA ILE A 83 -3.47 2.28 -6.70
C ILE A 83 -3.86 2.65 -8.12
N GLU A 84 -4.38 3.86 -8.35
CA GLU A 84 -4.76 4.31 -9.68
C GLU A 84 -3.54 4.38 -10.62
N MET A 85 -2.37 4.77 -10.13
CA MET A 85 -1.11 4.70 -10.90
C MET A 85 -0.79 3.26 -11.33
N VAL A 86 -0.93 2.29 -10.42
CA VAL A 86 -0.70 0.86 -10.72
C VAL A 86 -1.73 0.33 -11.71
N ARG A 87 -3.02 0.68 -11.56
CA ARG A 87 -4.11 0.29 -12.46
C ARG A 87 -3.96 0.87 -13.86
N ALA A 88 -3.37 2.07 -13.96
CA ALA A 88 -3.14 2.77 -15.22
C ALA A 88 -1.90 2.28 -15.98
N ALA A 89 -1.10 1.37 -15.41
CA ALA A 89 0.07 0.79 -16.06
C ALA A 89 -0.27 0.15 -17.42
N ARG A 90 0.61 0.32 -18.41
CA ARG A 90 0.41 -0.30 -19.73
C ARG A 90 0.56 -1.82 -19.67
N THR A 91 1.53 -2.30 -18.91
CA THR A 91 1.73 -3.72 -18.61
C THR A 91 0.85 -4.08 -17.41
N PRO A 92 -0.08 -5.05 -17.55
CA PRO A 92 -0.97 -5.43 -16.46
C PRO A 92 -0.22 -5.77 -15.18
N GLN A 93 -0.63 -5.14 -14.08
CA GLN A 93 -0.11 -5.39 -12.73
C GLN A 93 -1.19 -6.08 -11.90
N ASP A 94 -0.77 -6.91 -10.95
CA ASP A 94 -1.67 -7.54 -10.00
C ASP A 94 -1.80 -6.67 -8.74
N ILE A 95 -3.02 -6.53 -8.23
CA ILE A 95 -3.30 -5.85 -6.96
C ILE A 95 -3.54 -6.92 -5.90
N GLY A 96 -2.69 -6.93 -4.89
CA GLY A 96 -2.78 -7.79 -3.72
C GLY A 96 -3.22 -7.02 -2.49
N SER A 97 -3.84 -7.72 -1.54
CA SER A 97 -4.10 -7.15 -0.21
C SER A 97 -2.93 -7.43 0.72
N HIS A 98 -2.45 -6.39 1.39
CA HIS A 98 -1.50 -6.46 2.49
C HIS A 98 -2.19 -6.17 3.82
N SER A 99 -3.28 -6.88 4.09
CA SER A 99 -4.17 -6.67 5.25
C SER A 99 -4.83 -5.29 5.27
N TYR A 100 -5.58 -4.96 6.33
CA TYR A 100 -6.26 -3.65 6.42
C TYR A 100 -5.39 -2.60 7.09
N ALA A 101 -4.93 -2.81 8.32
CA ALA A 101 -4.24 -1.80 9.12
C ALA A 101 -2.75 -2.11 9.39
N HIS A 102 -2.16 -3.08 8.68
CA HIS A 102 -0.78 -3.54 8.91
C HIS A 102 -0.55 -3.93 10.39
N ALA A 103 -1.51 -4.65 10.97
CA ALA A 103 -1.44 -5.10 12.35
C ALA A 103 -0.49 -6.30 12.50
N TYR A 104 0.25 -6.37 13.61
CA TYR A 104 1.07 -7.54 13.92
C TYR A 104 0.18 -8.72 14.37
N PHE A 105 -0.12 -9.66 13.47
CA PHE A 105 -1.05 -10.76 13.75
C PHE A 105 -0.63 -11.67 14.91
N GLY A 106 0.67 -11.75 15.22
CA GLY A 106 1.17 -12.46 16.40
C GLY A 106 0.92 -11.75 17.74
N SER A 107 0.43 -10.51 17.72
CA SER A 107 0.22 -9.65 18.90
C SER A 107 -1.25 -9.27 19.13
N ILE A 108 -2.17 -9.77 18.29
CA ILE A 108 -3.61 -9.48 18.38
C ILE A 108 -4.40 -10.79 18.56
N SER A 109 -5.68 -10.68 18.94
CA SER A 109 -6.56 -11.84 19.02
C SER A 109 -6.89 -12.38 17.62
N HIS A 110 -7.27 -13.65 17.53
CA HIS A 110 -7.79 -14.22 16.28
C HIS A 110 -9.01 -13.46 15.75
N GLU A 111 -9.85 -12.93 16.63
CA GLU A 111 -11.01 -12.12 16.26
C GLU A 111 -10.55 -10.82 15.58
N ALA A 112 -9.62 -10.07 16.20
CA ALA A 112 -9.07 -8.86 15.61
C ALA A 112 -8.36 -9.12 14.27
N ALA A 113 -7.62 -10.24 14.16
CA ALA A 113 -7.01 -10.64 12.90
C ALA A 113 -8.07 -10.94 11.82
N ARG A 114 -9.16 -11.61 12.18
CA ARG A 114 -10.27 -11.87 11.25
C ARG A 114 -10.97 -10.59 10.81
N ASP A 115 -11.17 -9.64 11.72
CA ASP A 115 -11.81 -8.37 11.40
C ASP A 115 -10.95 -7.52 10.46
N ASP A 116 -9.64 -7.42 10.72
CA ASP A 116 -8.69 -6.76 9.82
C ASP A 116 -8.70 -7.41 8.43
N LEU A 117 -8.67 -8.74 8.41
CA LEU A 117 -8.75 -9.52 7.18
C LEU A 117 -10.10 -9.38 6.46
N ALA A 118 -11.19 -9.09 7.15
CA ALA A 118 -12.50 -8.87 6.53
C ALA A 118 -12.61 -7.45 5.95
N ALA A 119 -12.13 -6.45 6.69
CA ALA A 119 -12.11 -5.04 6.26
C ALA A 119 -11.35 -4.82 4.95
N ARG A 120 -10.32 -5.64 4.69
CA ARG A 120 -9.53 -5.60 3.43
C ARG A 120 -10.37 -5.83 2.17
N MET A 121 -11.42 -6.66 2.27
CA MET A 121 -12.18 -7.10 1.10
C MET A 121 -13.10 -6.00 0.58
N TRP A 122 -13.46 -5.05 1.45
CA TRP A 122 -14.25 -3.88 1.11
C TRP A 122 -13.43 -2.81 0.39
N THR A 123 -12.20 -2.56 0.84
CA THR A 123 -11.40 -1.40 0.37
C THR A 123 -10.70 -1.64 -0.97
N CYS A 124 -10.09 -2.81 -1.18
CA CYS A 124 -9.34 -3.10 -2.43
C CYS A 124 -10.24 -3.51 -3.61
N CYS A 125 -11.36 -4.21 -3.36
CA CYS A 125 -12.20 -4.77 -4.42
C CYS A 125 -13.41 -3.91 -4.80
N ALA A 126 -13.77 -2.88 -4.02
CA ALA A 126 -14.97 -2.07 -4.25
C ALA A 126 -14.70 -0.76 -5.01
N MET A 127 -13.45 -0.47 -5.40
CA MET A 127 -13.16 0.72 -6.20
C MET A 127 -13.63 0.49 -7.65
N PRO A 128 -14.53 1.35 -8.20
CA PRO A 128 -15.05 1.18 -9.54
C PRO A 128 -13.93 1.23 -10.59
N ALA A 129 -14.17 0.49 -11.68
CA ALA A 129 -13.32 0.44 -12.88
C ALA A 129 -13.11 1.82 -13.48
#